data_AF-A0A2V8RXW4-F1
#
_entry.id   AF-A0A2V8RXW4-F1
#
_cell.length_a   1.000
_cell.length_b   1.000
_cell.length_c   1.000
_cell.angle_alpha   90.00
_cell.angle_beta   90.00
_cell.angle_gamma   90.00
#
_symmetry.space_group_name_H-M   'P 1'
#
loop_
_entity.id
_entity.type
_entity.pdbx_description
1 polymer ?
#
loop_
_entity_poly.entity_id
_entity_poly.type
_entity_poly.pdbx_seq_one_letter_code
_entity_poly.pdbx_strand_id
1 'polypeptide(L)'
;MLTAIRERDGQKLGAWEAHRDDRPFVCFCCQRVVTLRRGHIIAPHFAHQPPVTCEYGTGESEAHRRCKIAIYESLCTDSRVTKCELERNLGTVRPDVSAYINGVPVAIEVQLSTLSLEKIAYRTSEYRRKGIYVLWLPVYHRGLDQELYSPRPWERWLHATYFGRVYYWLEGATVLPVRFRDYYLLLRGRTRDYQKLSRRKVLITGQPLNLIEHFKPFDRDACARQLRVPNAKLMIAVQ
;
A
#
# COMPACT_ATOMS: atom_id res chain seq x y z
N MET A 1 5.59 -10.51 -8.71
CA MET A 1 5.59 -10.89 -7.28
C MET A 1 7.00 -11.23 -6.86
N LEU A 2 7.32 -11.02 -5.59
CA LEU A 2 8.66 -11.18 -5.03
C LEU A 2 8.90 -12.55 -4.41
N THR A 3 7.84 -13.28 -4.10
CA THR A 3 7.92 -14.61 -3.49
C THR A 3 7.10 -15.63 -4.28
N ALA A 4 7.47 -16.91 -4.21
CA ALA A 4 6.71 -18.03 -4.75
C ALA A 4 6.97 -19.30 -3.94
N ILE A 5 6.15 -20.34 -4.14
CA ILE A 5 6.36 -21.66 -3.56
C ILE A 5 7.18 -22.49 -4.54
N ARG A 6 8.23 -23.15 -4.06
CA ARG A 6 8.94 -24.18 -4.80
C ARG A 6 8.17 -25.49 -4.69
N GLU A 7 7.82 -26.09 -5.83
CA GLU A 7 6.87 -27.22 -5.84
C GLU A 7 7.42 -28.48 -5.17
N ARG A 8 8.72 -28.77 -5.34
CA ARG A 8 9.34 -30.02 -4.86
C ARG A 8 9.27 -30.24 -3.34
N ASP A 9 9.23 -29.16 -2.56
CA ASP A 9 9.28 -29.20 -1.09
C ASP A 9 8.28 -28.26 -0.41
N GLY A 10 7.48 -27.51 -1.18
CA GLY A 10 6.52 -26.56 -0.66
C GLY A 10 7.14 -25.32 -0.01
N GLN A 11 8.47 -25.11 -0.13
CA GLN A 11 9.14 -23.99 0.52
C GLN A 11 8.77 -22.66 -0.15
N LYS A 12 8.38 -21.66 0.64
CA LYS A 12 8.25 -20.27 0.16
C LYS A 12 9.62 -19.63 0.05
N LEU A 13 9.94 -19.09 -1.12
CA LEU A 13 11.24 -18.48 -1.41
C LEU A 13 11.08 -17.04 -1.87
N GLY A 14 12.00 -16.17 -1.45
CA GLY A 14 12.24 -14.89 -2.09
C GLY A 14 12.89 -15.08 -3.46
N ALA A 15 12.56 -14.22 -4.42
CA ALA A 15 13.13 -14.32 -5.77
C ALA A 15 14.66 -14.11 -5.78
N TRP A 16 15.24 -13.47 -4.76
CA TRP A 16 16.68 -13.30 -4.59
C TRP A 16 17.40 -14.59 -4.15
N GLU A 17 16.71 -15.47 -3.41
CA GLU A 17 17.20 -16.78 -2.94
C GLU A 17 17.00 -17.91 -3.96
N ALA A 18 16.05 -17.75 -4.88
CA ALA A 18 15.69 -18.80 -5.83
C ALA A 18 16.70 -18.94 -6.98
N HIS A 19 16.98 -20.19 -7.36
CA HIS A 19 17.76 -20.55 -8.56
C HIS A 19 16.85 -21.05 -9.69
N ARG A 20 17.31 -20.99 -10.95
CA ARG A 20 16.49 -21.46 -12.08
C ARG A 20 16.25 -22.98 -12.05
N ASP A 21 17.18 -23.72 -11.46
CA ASP A 21 17.14 -25.17 -11.33
C ASP A 21 16.22 -25.65 -10.19
N ASP A 22 15.78 -24.73 -9.33
CA ASP A 22 14.79 -25.01 -8.28
C ASP A 22 13.36 -25.13 -8.83
N ARG A 23 13.16 -24.91 -10.13
CA ARG A 23 11.86 -25.02 -10.80
C ARG A 23 11.26 -26.44 -10.64
N PRO A 24 9.92 -26.57 -10.67
CA PRO A 24 8.95 -25.51 -10.91
C PRO A 24 8.60 -24.70 -9.65
N PHE A 25 8.18 -23.45 -9.89
CA PHE A 25 7.65 -22.55 -8.86
C PHE A 25 6.16 -22.33 -9.11
N VAL A 26 5.38 -22.26 -8.04
CA VAL A 26 3.93 -22.03 -8.09
C VAL A 26 3.54 -20.78 -7.30
N CYS A 27 2.58 -20.04 -7.82
CA CYS A 27 1.96 -18.93 -7.11
C CYS A 27 1.03 -19.46 -6.03
N PHE A 28 1.29 -19.18 -4.76
CA PHE A 28 0.44 -19.60 -3.64
C PHE A 28 -0.97 -19.00 -3.64
N CYS A 29 -1.26 -18.02 -4.49
CA CYS A 29 -2.60 -17.43 -4.60
C CYS A 29 -3.51 -18.20 -5.56
N CYS A 30 -2.96 -18.70 -6.67
CA CYS A 30 -3.73 -19.33 -7.75
C CYS A 30 -3.26 -20.75 -8.12
N GLN A 31 -2.20 -21.22 -7.46
CA GLN A 31 -1.54 -22.52 -7.69
C GLN A 31 -1.02 -22.74 -9.12
N ARG A 32 -0.94 -21.69 -9.95
CA ARG A 32 -0.36 -21.78 -11.30
C ARG A 32 1.15 -21.61 -11.27
N VAL A 33 1.82 -22.26 -12.21
CA VAL A 33 3.27 -22.14 -12.43
C VAL A 33 3.65 -20.68 -12.73
N VAL A 34 4.72 -20.22 -12.09
CA VAL A 34 5.34 -18.91 -12.32
C VAL A 34 6.79 -19.08 -12.74
N THR A 35 7.28 -18.16 -13.56
CA THR A 35 8.66 -18.15 -14.05
C THR A 35 9.50 -17.19 -13.23
N LEU A 36 10.64 -17.67 -12.71
CA LEU A 36 11.67 -16.81 -12.13
C LEU A 36 12.32 -15.97 -13.24
N ARG A 37 12.15 -14.65 -13.17
CA ARG A 37 12.81 -13.65 -14.02
C ARG A 37 13.94 -13.02 -13.22
N ARG A 38 15.18 -13.17 -13.69
CA ARG A 38 16.39 -12.62 -13.08
C ARG A 38 17.46 -12.43 -14.16
N GLY A 39 18.21 -11.32 -14.09
CA GLY A 39 19.35 -11.02 -14.96
C GLY A 39 20.13 -9.81 -14.46
N HIS A 40 21.14 -9.37 -15.20
CA HIS A 40 21.99 -8.23 -14.80
C HIS A 40 21.24 -6.90 -14.67
N ILE A 41 20.22 -6.69 -15.50
CA ILE A 41 19.41 -5.46 -15.53
C ILE A 41 18.11 -5.65 -14.74
N ILE A 42 17.57 -6.87 -14.70
CA ILE A 42 16.24 -7.15 -14.18
C ILE A 42 16.34 -7.71 -12.77
N ALA A 43 15.81 -6.95 -11.80
CA ALA A 43 15.66 -7.40 -10.42
C ALA A 43 14.90 -8.74 -10.36
N PRO A 44 15.37 -9.71 -9.54
CA PRO A 44 14.73 -11.02 -9.43
C PRO A 44 13.26 -10.90 -9.04
N HIS A 45 12.37 -11.54 -9.79
CA HIS A 45 10.95 -11.63 -9.46
C HIS A 45 10.28 -12.84 -10.13
N PHE A 46 9.13 -13.25 -9.62
CA PHE A 46 8.30 -14.27 -10.25
C PHE A 46 7.21 -13.63 -11.11
N ALA A 47 7.06 -14.13 -12.34
CA ALA A 47 6.08 -13.68 -13.32
C ALA A 47 5.11 -14.81 -13.70
N HIS A 48 3.82 -14.49 -13.77
CA HIS A 48 2.82 -15.43 -14.30
C HIS A 48 2.97 -15.55 -15.82
N GLN A 49 2.66 -16.73 -16.35
CA GLN A 49 2.56 -16.94 -17.79
C GLN A 49 1.12 -16.62 -18.27
N PRO A 50 0.95 -16.01 -19.45
CA PRO A 50 -0.37 -15.83 -20.05
C PRO A 50 -1.08 -17.19 -20.29
N PRO A 51 -2.43 -17.25 -20.16
CA PRO A 51 -3.34 -16.18 -19.75
C PRO A 51 -3.30 -15.94 -18.23
N VAL A 52 -3.17 -14.68 -17.83
CA VAL A 52 -3.09 -14.28 -16.42
C VAL A 52 -4.51 -14.02 -15.90
N THR A 53 -5.01 -14.92 -15.04
CA THR A 53 -6.29 -14.75 -14.33
C THR A 53 -6.10 -14.43 -12.84
N CYS A 54 -4.87 -14.49 -12.36
CA CYS A 54 -4.54 -14.16 -10.99
C CYS A 54 -4.47 -12.63 -10.85
N GLU A 55 -5.23 -12.07 -9.90
CA GLU A 55 -5.16 -10.64 -9.55
C GLU A 55 -3.72 -10.19 -9.28
N TYR A 56 -2.97 -11.02 -8.57
CA TYR A 56 -1.59 -10.75 -8.21
C TYR A 56 -0.58 -11.09 -9.32
N GLY A 57 -1.07 -11.51 -10.48
CA GLY A 57 -0.28 -11.90 -11.63
C GLY A 57 -0.24 -10.87 -12.76
N THR A 58 -1.03 -9.79 -12.68
CA THR A 58 -1.26 -8.81 -13.78
C THR A 58 -0.07 -7.92 -14.13
N GLY A 59 1.16 -8.34 -13.80
CA GLY A 59 2.37 -7.57 -14.04
C GLY A 59 2.54 -6.45 -13.01
N GLU A 60 3.36 -6.70 -12.00
CA GLU A 60 3.76 -5.68 -11.04
C GLU A 60 4.87 -4.81 -11.64
N SER A 61 4.90 -3.50 -11.33
CA SER A 61 5.99 -2.62 -11.78
C SER A 61 7.27 -2.83 -10.95
N GLU A 62 8.41 -2.45 -11.50
CA GLU A 62 9.68 -2.47 -10.75
C GLU A 62 9.65 -1.51 -9.55
N ALA A 63 9.05 -0.34 -9.73
CA ALA A 63 8.86 0.63 -8.66
C ALA A 63 8.09 0.03 -7.47
N HIS A 64 7.02 -0.73 -7.72
CA HIS A 64 6.25 -1.38 -6.65
C HIS A 64 7.07 -2.42 -5.92
N ARG A 65 7.78 -3.28 -6.65
CA ARG A 65 8.71 -4.26 -6.06
C ARG A 65 9.76 -3.59 -5.17
N ARG A 66 10.39 -2.51 -5.65
CA ARG A 66 11.40 -1.77 -4.88
C ARG A 66 10.85 -1.19 -3.59
N CYS A 67 9.65 -0.62 -3.62
CA CYS A 67 9.01 -0.07 -2.42
C CYS A 67 8.80 -1.17 -1.36
N LYS A 68 8.28 -2.34 -1.77
CA LYS A 68 8.04 -3.46 -0.85
C LYS A 68 9.33 -3.98 -0.22
N ILE A 69 10.37 -4.15 -1.04
CA ILE A 69 11.69 -4.58 -0.56
C ILE A 69 12.23 -3.59 0.46
N ALA A 70 12.26 -2.29 0.13
CA ALA A 70 12.79 -1.26 1.02
C ALA A 70 12.02 -1.19 2.36
N ILE A 71 10.69 -1.28 2.32
CA ILE A 71 9.86 -1.37 3.55
C ILE A 71 10.23 -2.62 4.35
N TYR A 72 10.24 -3.79 3.71
CA TYR A 72 10.57 -5.06 4.36
C TYR A 72 11.95 -5.03 5.02
N GLU A 73 12.98 -4.60 4.29
CA GLU A 73 14.36 -4.52 4.78
C GLU A 73 14.45 -3.57 5.98
N SER A 74 13.87 -2.37 5.89
CA SER A 74 13.88 -1.40 7.00
C SER A 74 13.13 -1.89 8.23
N LEU A 75 12.05 -2.66 8.04
CA LEU A 75 11.33 -3.26 9.16
C LEU A 75 12.16 -4.38 9.82
N CYS A 76 12.85 -5.20 9.03
CA CYS A 76 13.65 -6.32 9.53
C CYS A 76 14.87 -5.90 10.35
N THR A 77 15.31 -4.64 10.27
CA THR A 77 16.45 -4.13 11.06
C THR A 77 16.06 -3.69 12.47
N ASP A 78 14.77 -3.58 12.78
CA ASP A 78 14.30 -3.07 14.07
C ASP A 78 13.83 -4.20 14.99
N SER A 79 14.33 -4.23 16.23
CA SER A 79 14.04 -5.28 17.21
C SER A 79 12.58 -5.33 17.67
N ARG A 80 11.80 -4.26 17.47
CA ARG A 80 10.37 -4.20 17.76
C ARG A 80 9.52 -4.93 16.72
N VAL A 81 10.12 -5.29 15.59
CA VAL A 81 9.47 -5.96 14.47
C VAL A 81 9.79 -7.45 14.51
N THR A 82 8.75 -8.28 14.49
CA THR A 82 8.88 -9.73 14.40
C THR A 82 7.99 -10.30 13.31
N LYS A 83 8.26 -11.54 12.87
CA LYS A 83 7.47 -12.24 11.84
C LYS A 83 7.23 -11.38 10.59
N CYS A 84 8.23 -10.60 10.18
CA CYS A 84 8.18 -9.78 8.97
C CYS A 84 8.25 -10.68 7.73
N GLU A 85 7.32 -10.52 6.80
CA GLU A 85 7.23 -11.33 5.58
C GLU A 85 6.70 -10.50 4.41
N LEU A 86 7.35 -10.65 3.26
CA LEU A 86 6.84 -10.18 1.98
C LEU A 86 5.72 -11.09 1.48
N GLU A 87 4.63 -10.48 0.98
CA GLU A 87 3.56 -11.17 0.27
C GLU A 87 3.00 -12.40 1.02
N ARG A 88 2.84 -12.32 2.35
CA ARG A 88 2.27 -13.42 3.15
C ARG A 88 0.87 -13.78 2.65
N ASN A 89 0.62 -15.06 2.41
CA ASN A 89 -0.72 -15.51 2.05
C ASN A 89 -1.61 -15.55 3.30
N LEU A 90 -2.63 -14.70 3.36
CA LEU A 90 -3.61 -14.70 4.45
C LEU A 90 -4.98 -15.21 3.97
N GLY A 91 -5.02 -15.93 2.85
CA GLY A 91 -6.22 -16.46 2.21
C GLY A 91 -6.87 -15.43 1.30
N THR A 92 -7.84 -14.67 1.81
CA THR A 92 -8.62 -13.68 1.04
C THR A 92 -7.84 -12.42 0.69
N VAL A 93 -6.74 -12.16 1.39
CA VAL A 93 -5.86 -11.01 1.18
C VAL A 93 -4.40 -11.45 1.23
N ARG A 94 -3.56 -10.72 0.52
CA ARG A 94 -2.11 -10.85 0.53
C ARG A 94 -1.51 -9.45 0.66
N PRO A 95 -1.05 -9.05 1.86
CA PRO A 95 -0.39 -7.76 2.02
C PRO A 95 0.93 -7.74 1.27
N ASP A 96 1.32 -6.56 0.84
CA ASP A 96 2.64 -6.37 0.23
C ASP A 96 3.76 -6.68 1.22
N VAL A 97 3.63 -6.20 2.46
CA VAL A 97 4.46 -6.56 3.61
C VAL A 97 3.57 -6.83 4.81
N SER A 98 3.83 -7.91 5.54
CA SER A 98 3.19 -8.17 6.83
C SER A 98 4.23 -8.29 7.93
N ALA A 99 3.92 -7.81 9.13
CA ALA A 99 4.81 -7.91 10.26
C ALA A 99 4.02 -7.89 11.57
N TYR A 100 4.69 -8.17 12.68
CA TYR A 100 4.22 -7.84 14.01
C TYR A 100 5.07 -6.68 14.52
N ILE A 101 4.47 -5.51 14.73
CA ILE A 101 5.17 -4.31 15.23
C ILE A 101 4.73 -4.09 16.66
N ASN A 102 5.66 -4.16 17.62
CA ASN A 102 5.34 -4.12 19.05
C ASN A 102 4.26 -5.16 19.44
N GLY A 103 4.32 -6.36 18.84
CA GLY A 103 3.34 -7.43 19.04
C GLY A 103 2.00 -7.26 18.31
N VAL A 104 1.77 -6.13 17.62
CA VAL A 104 0.53 -5.88 16.86
C VAL A 104 0.68 -6.44 15.45
N PRO A 105 -0.26 -7.27 14.94
CA PRO A 105 -0.22 -7.75 13.56
C PRO A 105 -0.57 -6.63 12.59
N VAL A 106 0.35 -6.32 11.68
CA VAL A 106 0.25 -5.22 10.71
C VAL A 106 0.36 -5.74 9.28
N ALA A 107 -0.50 -5.22 8.41
CA ALA A 107 -0.43 -5.34 6.96
C ALA A 107 -0.09 -3.97 6.36
N ILE A 108 0.96 -3.89 5.56
CA ILE A 108 1.34 -2.69 4.80
C ILE A 108 1.05 -2.95 3.34
N GLU A 109 0.38 -2.00 2.70
CA GLU A 109 -0.08 -2.06 1.31
C GLU A 109 0.49 -0.87 0.55
N VAL A 110 1.33 -1.13 -0.45
CA VAL A 110 1.89 -0.07 -1.29
C VAL A 110 0.95 0.17 -2.48
N GLN A 111 0.51 1.41 -2.64
CA GLN A 111 -0.47 1.78 -3.65
C GLN A 111 0.15 2.61 -4.79
N LEU A 112 0.54 1.94 -5.88
CA LEU A 112 1.06 2.58 -7.11
C LEU A 112 0.07 2.55 -8.29
N SER A 113 -0.69 1.46 -8.41
CA SER A 113 -1.63 1.23 -9.52
C SER A 113 -3.05 1.64 -9.15
N THR A 114 -3.94 1.66 -10.14
CA THR A 114 -5.37 1.96 -9.95
C THR A 114 -6.10 0.73 -9.39
N LEU A 115 -5.90 0.44 -8.11
CA LEU A 115 -6.81 -0.44 -7.38
C LEU A 115 -8.17 0.28 -7.26
N SER A 116 -9.27 -0.42 -7.53
CA SER A 116 -10.60 0.19 -7.38
C SER A 116 -10.88 0.49 -5.91
N LEU A 117 -11.71 1.50 -5.66
CA LEU A 117 -12.14 1.86 -4.29
C LEU A 117 -12.80 0.67 -3.57
N GLU A 118 -13.63 -0.08 -4.30
CA GLU A 118 -14.30 -1.28 -3.79
C GLU A 118 -13.29 -2.32 -3.32
N LYS A 119 -12.20 -2.50 -4.07
CA LYS A 119 -11.17 -3.48 -3.73
C LYS A 119 -10.29 -3.03 -2.54
N ILE A 120 -9.98 -1.74 -2.43
CA ILE A 120 -9.33 -1.17 -1.23
C ILE A 120 -10.23 -1.37 0.00
N ALA A 121 -11.52 -1.05 -0.12
CA ALA A 121 -12.48 -1.21 0.97
C ALA A 121 -12.68 -2.68 1.37
N TYR A 122 -12.76 -3.59 0.38
CA TYR A 122 -12.81 -5.04 0.61
C TYR A 122 -11.58 -5.53 1.37
N ARG A 123 -10.37 -5.24 0.88
CA ARG A 123 -9.12 -5.65 1.54
C ARG A 123 -9.02 -5.09 2.96
N THR A 124 -9.39 -3.83 3.15
CA THR A 124 -9.45 -3.19 4.47
C THR A 124 -10.40 -3.93 5.44
N SER A 125 -11.56 -4.36 4.94
CA SER A 125 -12.54 -5.10 5.74
C SER A 125 -12.05 -6.52 6.07
N GLU A 126 -11.39 -7.18 5.13
CA GLU A 126 -10.80 -8.50 5.34
C GLU A 126 -9.65 -8.47 6.34
N TYR A 127 -8.80 -7.43 6.35
CA TYR A 127 -7.79 -7.26 7.39
C TYR A 127 -8.42 -7.11 8.76
N ARG A 128 -9.47 -6.28 8.90
CA ARG A 128 -10.23 -6.17 10.15
C ARG A 128 -10.78 -7.53 10.60
N ARG A 129 -11.43 -8.28 9.71
CA ARG A 129 -12.01 -9.60 10.02
C ARG A 129 -10.96 -10.59 10.55
N LYS A 130 -9.71 -10.43 10.12
CA LYS A 130 -8.55 -11.23 10.56
C LYS A 130 -7.83 -10.66 11.79
N GLY A 131 -8.32 -9.55 12.35
CA GLY A 131 -7.69 -8.88 13.50
C GLY A 131 -6.39 -8.14 13.16
N ILE A 132 -6.14 -7.84 11.88
CA ILE A 132 -4.90 -7.24 11.38
C ILE A 132 -5.11 -5.75 11.14
N TYR A 133 -4.16 -4.93 11.61
CA TYR A 133 -4.17 -3.48 11.39
C TYR A 133 -3.51 -3.15 10.06
N VAL A 134 -4.24 -2.50 9.14
CA VAL A 134 -3.73 -2.18 7.80
C VAL A 134 -3.20 -0.74 7.72
N LEU A 135 -2.11 -0.56 6.97
CA LEU A 135 -1.58 0.72 6.53
C LEU A 135 -1.45 0.74 5.01
N TRP A 136 -2.23 1.61 4.38
CA TRP A 136 -2.16 1.90 2.95
C TRP A 136 -1.21 3.07 2.69
N LEU A 137 -0.20 2.84 1.85
CA LEU A 137 0.88 3.75 1.52
C LEU A 137 0.94 4.01 0.02
N PRO A 138 0.33 5.09 -0.48
CA PRO A 138 0.71 5.59 -1.79
C PRO A 138 2.18 6.00 -1.84
N VAL A 139 2.78 5.92 -3.01
CA VAL A 139 4.17 6.33 -3.19
C VAL A 139 4.25 7.83 -3.46
N TYR A 140 5.17 8.51 -2.80
CA TYR A 140 5.46 9.91 -3.06
C TYR A 140 5.88 10.10 -4.53
N HIS A 141 5.42 11.18 -5.14
CA HIS A 141 5.79 11.53 -6.50
C HIS A 141 5.83 13.05 -6.66
N ARG A 142 6.57 13.53 -7.66
CA ARG A 142 6.78 14.97 -7.93
C ARG A 142 5.51 15.80 -8.18
N GLY A 143 4.37 15.12 -8.40
CA GLY A 143 3.10 15.81 -8.51
C GLY A 143 2.61 16.41 -7.19
N LEU A 144 3.10 15.90 -6.07
CA LEU A 144 2.81 16.41 -4.72
C LEU A 144 3.59 17.69 -4.38
N ASP A 145 4.58 18.06 -5.20
CA ASP A 145 5.33 19.32 -5.04
C ASP A 145 4.58 20.52 -5.66
N GLN A 146 3.46 20.28 -6.35
CA GLN A 146 2.69 21.34 -7.01
C GLN A 146 1.87 22.14 -6.00
N GLU A 147 1.72 23.45 -6.22
CA GLU A 147 0.92 24.35 -5.38
C GLU A 147 -0.54 23.86 -5.22
N LEU A 148 -1.11 23.33 -6.31
CA LEU A 148 -2.46 22.80 -6.35
C LEU A 148 -2.45 21.38 -6.91
N TYR A 149 -2.96 20.44 -6.11
CA TYR A 149 -3.00 19.03 -6.44
C TYR A 149 -4.43 18.56 -6.71
N SER A 150 -4.63 17.58 -7.59
CA SER A 150 -5.94 16.97 -7.83
C SER A 150 -5.93 15.52 -7.33
N PRO A 151 -6.31 15.25 -6.07
CA PRO A 151 -6.24 13.92 -5.52
C PRO A 151 -7.12 12.93 -6.28
N ARG A 152 -6.57 11.75 -6.57
CA ARG A 152 -7.26 10.62 -7.16
C ARG A 152 -8.39 10.15 -6.24
N PRO A 153 -9.41 9.45 -6.76
CA PRO A 153 -10.52 8.95 -5.95
C PRO A 153 -10.07 8.14 -4.73
N TRP A 154 -9.06 7.27 -4.88
CA TRP A 154 -8.52 6.47 -3.78
C TRP A 154 -7.71 7.30 -2.78
N GLU A 155 -7.03 8.38 -3.19
CA GLU A 155 -6.35 9.29 -2.26
C GLU A 155 -7.37 10.03 -1.38
N ARG A 156 -8.49 10.47 -1.97
CA ARG A 156 -9.60 11.06 -1.20
C ARG A 156 -10.22 10.05 -0.23
N TRP A 157 -10.29 8.78 -0.63
CA TRP A 157 -10.77 7.71 0.24
C TRP A 157 -9.81 7.44 1.39
N LEU A 158 -8.50 7.38 1.14
CA LEU A 158 -7.48 7.28 2.20
C LEU A 158 -7.51 8.50 3.11
N HIS A 159 -7.67 9.71 2.55
CA HIS A 159 -7.83 10.95 3.31
C HIS A 159 -9.01 10.88 4.28
N ALA A 160 -10.16 10.39 3.83
CA ALA A 160 -11.32 10.17 4.71
C ALA A 160 -11.07 9.05 5.75
N THR A 161 -10.36 7.99 5.35
CA THR A 161 -10.04 6.82 6.17
C THR A 161 -9.08 7.15 7.32
N TYR A 162 -8.11 8.03 7.10
CA TYR A 162 -7.14 8.47 8.11
C TYR A 162 -7.41 9.87 8.66
N PHE A 163 -8.68 10.23 8.80
CA PHE A 163 -9.11 11.45 9.51
C PHE A 163 -8.47 12.73 8.96
N GLY A 164 -8.47 12.87 7.64
CA GLY A 164 -7.95 14.02 6.92
C GLY A 164 -6.47 13.93 6.57
N ARG A 165 -5.89 12.72 6.49
CA ARG A 165 -4.48 12.51 6.16
C ARG A 165 -4.30 11.44 5.09
N VAL A 166 -3.23 11.54 4.31
CA VAL A 166 -2.71 10.47 3.47
C VAL A 166 -1.22 10.32 3.80
N TYR A 167 -0.76 9.09 4.02
CA TYR A 167 0.64 8.82 4.34
C TYR A 167 1.36 8.35 3.08
N TYR A 168 2.13 9.23 2.46
CA TYR A 168 2.89 8.90 1.26
C TYR A 168 4.23 8.28 1.63
N TRP A 169 4.54 7.09 1.11
CA TRP A 169 5.84 6.45 1.29
C TRP A 169 6.95 7.26 0.62
N LEU A 170 8.01 7.55 1.38
CA LEU A 170 9.22 8.23 0.89
C LEU A 170 10.31 7.21 0.57
N GLU A 171 10.77 6.49 1.59
CA GLU A 171 11.81 5.48 1.51
C GLU A 171 11.78 4.59 2.76
N GLY A 172 12.28 3.36 2.68
CA GLY A 172 12.40 2.46 3.83
C GLY A 172 11.13 2.38 4.68
N ALA A 173 11.26 2.67 5.98
CA ALA A 173 10.16 2.79 6.94
C ALA A 173 9.68 4.25 7.15
N THR A 174 9.99 5.17 6.25
CA THR A 174 9.68 6.60 6.37
C THR A 174 8.54 7.01 5.44
N VAL A 175 7.58 7.76 5.98
CA VAL A 175 6.40 8.26 5.24
C VAL A 175 6.15 9.74 5.52
N LEU A 176 5.54 10.43 4.57
CA LEU A 176 5.13 11.82 4.67
C LEU A 176 3.62 11.92 4.90
N PRO A 177 3.15 12.44 6.05
CA PRO A 177 1.75 12.75 6.25
C PRO A 177 1.37 14.01 5.47
N VAL A 178 0.30 13.91 4.67
CA VAL A 178 -0.21 15.01 3.85
C VAL A 178 -1.70 15.21 4.11
N ARG A 179 -2.13 16.45 4.30
CA ARG A 179 -3.54 16.84 4.38
C ARG A 179 -3.96 17.57 3.11
N PHE A 180 -5.24 17.43 2.73
CA PHE A 180 -5.82 18.16 1.61
C PHE A 180 -6.71 19.27 2.11
N ARG A 181 -6.31 20.53 1.87
CA ARG A 181 -7.12 21.71 2.19
C ARG A 181 -7.91 22.16 0.96
N ASP A 182 -9.16 22.55 1.20
CA ASP A 182 -10.02 23.13 0.17
C ASP A 182 -9.43 24.44 -0.38
N TYR A 183 -9.58 24.64 -1.68
CA TYR A 183 -9.17 25.85 -2.38
C TYR A 183 -10.40 26.45 -3.07
N TYR A 184 -10.60 27.75 -2.92
CA TYR A 184 -11.75 28.47 -3.47
C TYR A 184 -11.27 29.46 -4.53
N LEU A 185 -11.86 29.38 -5.72
CA LEU A 185 -11.64 30.33 -6.81
C LEU A 185 -12.54 31.54 -6.60
N LEU A 186 -11.96 32.74 -6.64
CA LEU A 186 -12.74 33.97 -6.73
C LEU A 186 -13.11 34.22 -8.19
N LEU A 187 -14.40 34.26 -8.49
CA LEU A 187 -14.93 34.45 -9.84
C LEU A 187 -15.73 35.73 -9.91
N ARG A 188 -15.51 36.50 -10.99
CA ARG A 188 -16.33 37.68 -11.27
C ARG A 188 -17.68 37.26 -11.84
N GLY A 189 -18.74 37.57 -11.11
CA GLY A 189 -20.11 37.36 -11.59
C GLY A 189 -20.63 38.59 -12.32
N ARG A 190 -21.73 38.43 -13.05
CA ARG A 190 -22.38 39.56 -13.75
C ARG A 190 -22.97 40.60 -12.79
N THR A 191 -23.41 40.17 -11.61
CA THR A 191 -24.04 41.01 -10.58
C THR A 191 -23.20 41.15 -9.32
N ARG A 192 -22.50 40.08 -8.92
CA ARG A 192 -21.57 40.08 -7.79
C ARG A 192 -20.51 39.01 -7.96
N ASP A 193 -19.33 39.27 -7.43
CA ASP A 193 -18.26 38.28 -7.32
C ASP A 193 -18.69 37.17 -6.34
N TYR A 194 -18.20 35.95 -6.58
CA TYR A 194 -18.51 34.81 -5.72
C TYR A 194 -17.34 33.83 -5.65
N GLN A 195 -17.33 33.00 -4.62
CA GLN A 195 -16.33 31.96 -4.43
C GLN A 195 -16.87 30.60 -4.89
N LYS A 196 -16.05 29.86 -5.63
CA LYS A 196 -16.35 28.50 -6.10
C LYS A 196 -15.32 27.51 -5.56
N LEU A 197 -15.78 26.45 -4.90
CA LEU A 197 -14.90 25.36 -4.46
C LEU A 197 -14.23 24.69 -5.67
N SER A 198 -12.90 24.64 -5.64
CA SER A 198 -12.10 23.96 -6.65
C SER A 198 -12.06 22.45 -6.42
N ARG A 199 -11.92 21.71 -7.52
CA ARG A 199 -11.59 20.27 -7.46
C ARG A 199 -10.15 20.04 -7.01
N ARG A 200 -9.26 21.01 -7.22
CA ARG A 200 -7.88 20.98 -6.72
C ARG A 200 -7.82 21.33 -5.24
N LYS A 201 -6.78 20.84 -4.57
CA LYS A 201 -6.53 20.99 -3.14
C LYS A 201 -5.15 21.59 -2.92
N VAL A 202 -5.02 22.39 -1.87
CA VAL A 202 -3.71 22.79 -1.35
C VAL A 202 -3.21 21.66 -0.47
N LEU A 203 -1.98 21.22 -0.69
CA LEU A 203 -1.33 20.20 0.12
C LEU A 203 -0.70 20.84 1.36
N ILE A 204 -0.96 20.25 2.52
CA ILE A 204 -0.28 20.62 3.77
C ILE A 204 0.52 19.40 4.22
N THR A 205 1.83 19.46 4.04
CA THR A 205 2.77 18.42 4.43
C THR A 205 3.15 18.57 5.90
N GLY A 206 3.20 17.46 6.62
CA GLY A 206 3.80 17.40 7.96
C GLY A 206 5.28 17.01 7.90
N GLN A 207 5.86 16.74 9.06
CA GLN A 207 7.20 16.17 9.14
C GLN A 207 7.18 14.68 8.74
N PRO A 208 8.26 14.15 8.13
CA PRO A 208 8.41 12.73 7.90
C PRO A 208 8.25 11.92 9.19
N LEU A 209 7.59 10.76 9.08
CA LEU A 209 7.28 9.87 10.19
C LEU A 209 7.86 8.48 9.92
N ASN A 210 8.45 7.88 10.94
CA ASN A 210 8.83 6.47 10.92
C ASN A 210 7.64 5.54 11.26
N LEU A 211 7.45 4.49 10.46
CA LEU A 211 6.35 3.51 10.58
C LEU A 211 6.31 2.76 11.91
N ILE A 212 7.48 2.51 12.53
CA ILE A 212 7.60 1.73 13.76
C ILE A 212 7.38 2.62 14.99
N GLU A 213 7.88 3.85 14.92
CA GLU A 213 7.89 4.77 16.06
C GLU A 213 6.58 5.55 16.20
N HIS A 214 6.02 6.01 15.09
CA HIS A 214 4.97 7.02 15.10
C HIS A 214 3.58 6.43 14.87
N PHE A 215 3.45 5.17 14.46
CA PHE A 215 2.15 4.57 14.15
C PHE A 215 1.66 3.66 15.27
N LYS A 216 0.37 3.77 15.60
CA LYS A 216 -0.31 2.93 16.59
C LYS A 216 -1.57 2.28 16.00
N PRO A 217 -1.98 1.11 16.53
CA PRO A 217 -3.25 0.49 16.18
C PRO A 217 -4.42 1.40 16.54
N PHE A 218 -5.40 1.49 15.66
CA PHE A 218 -6.63 2.24 15.87
C PHE A 218 -7.82 1.51 15.27
N ASP A 219 -8.87 1.35 16.07
CA ASP A 219 -10.15 0.80 15.64
C ASP A 219 -11.03 1.93 15.11
N ARG A 220 -11.32 1.89 13.80
CA ARG A 220 -12.14 2.88 13.12
C ARG A 220 -13.53 2.32 12.85
N ASP A 221 -14.55 3.09 13.24
CA ASP A 221 -15.93 2.82 12.87
C ASP A 221 -16.25 3.23 11.43
N ALA A 222 -17.24 2.56 10.85
CA ALA A 222 -17.72 2.84 9.52
C ALA A 222 -18.24 4.28 9.41
N CYS A 223 -18.00 4.91 8.26
CA CYS A 223 -18.46 6.26 7.98
C CYS A 223 -18.95 6.36 6.54
N ALA A 224 -20.06 7.08 6.32
CA ALA A 224 -20.67 7.27 5.01
C ALA A 224 -20.92 8.74 4.65
N ARG A 225 -20.37 9.71 5.40
CA ARG A 225 -20.71 11.15 5.22
C ARG A 225 -20.37 11.70 3.82
N GLN A 226 -19.24 11.29 3.23
CA GLN A 226 -18.81 11.73 1.89
C GLN A 226 -18.24 10.58 1.05
N LEU A 227 -17.57 9.64 1.69
CA LEU A 227 -17.05 8.41 1.09
C LEU A 227 -17.36 7.26 2.05
N ARG A 228 -17.79 6.12 1.52
CA ARG A 228 -18.08 4.92 2.32
C ARG A 228 -16.76 4.29 2.74
N VAL A 229 -16.44 4.40 4.03
CA VAL A 229 -15.32 3.72 4.68
C VAL A 229 -15.92 2.65 5.60
N PRO A 230 -15.53 1.36 5.46
CA PRO A 230 -16.03 0.30 6.34
C PRO A 230 -15.42 0.43 7.73
N ASN A 231 -15.93 -0.37 8.67
CA ASN A 231 -15.21 -0.59 9.92
C ASN A 231 -13.81 -1.14 9.60
N ALA A 232 -12.79 -0.62 10.25
CA ALA A 232 -11.41 -0.98 9.94
C ALA A 232 -10.54 -1.07 11.21
N LYS A 233 -9.49 -1.88 11.13
CA LYS A 233 -8.33 -1.84 12.03
C LYS A 233 -7.21 -1.17 11.25
N LEU A 234 -6.79 0.02 11.66
CA LEU A 234 -5.84 0.85 10.93
C LEU A 234 -4.60 1.11 11.75
N MET A 235 -3.44 1.16 11.11
CA MET A 235 -2.30 1.87 11.71
C MET A 235 -2.44 3.36 11.39
N ILE A 236 -2.38 4.21 12.41
CA ILE A 236 -2.42 5.67 12.25
C ILE A 236 -1.28 6.32 12.99
N ALA A 237 -0.78 7.43 12.44
CA ALA A 237 0.19 8.25 13.14
C ALA A 237 -0.44 8.90 14.39
N VAL A 238 0.20 8.73 15.54
CA VAL A 238 -0.10 9.53 16.74
C VAL A 238 0.64 10.86 16.62
N GLN A 239 -0.06 11.94 16.92
CA GLN A 239 0.52 13.28 17.05
C GLN A 239 1.05 13.49 18.46
#